data_AF-A0A6J4K4B4-F1
#
_entry.id   AF-A0A6J4K4B4-F1
#
_cell.length_a   1.000
_cell.length_b   1.000
_cell.length_c   1.000
_cell.angle_alpha   90.00
_cell.angle_beta   90.00
_cell.angle_gamma   90.00
#
_symmetry.space_group_name_H-M   'P 1'
#
loop_
_entity.id
_entity.type
_entity.pdbx_description
1 polymer ?
#
loop_
_entity_poly.entity_id
_entity_poly.type
_entity_poly.pdbx_seq_one_letter_code
_entity_poly.pdbx_strand_id
1 'polypeptide(L)'
;PEGGIRLMPNWESHIGGTTWSWNVAIPGLGLMGLFFGSLAIYPFIEQWVTKDKSEHHIADRPRNAPTRTAFGVAAMTCYGMLWIGGGNDIVATQFRVSLNAVTYFLRVAVFVAPVLAFLITKRICIGLQRADQERLLHGAETGIIERDPSGSYSERHAPISVGEAYTLTQYKQLPPLLPAQDGDVPAKRMRIEQLRRKATRFYFIDDLRKPTRAELEEAAHHGHDDGHELTDGHDGNGHGGNGHHSITSGTQQNVTHQ
;
A
#
# COMPACT_ATOMS: atom_id res chain seq x y z
N PRO A 1 22.49 13.36 -6.61
CA PRO A 1 23.89 12.87 -6.76
C PRO A 1 24.85 13.57 -5.80
N GLU A 2 24.71 14.88 -5.63
CA GLU A 2 25.61 15.73 -4.83
C GLU A 2 25.74 15.26 -3.36
N GLY A 3 24.63 15.01 -2.66
CA GLY A 3 24.68 14.47 -1.30
C GLY A 3 25.35 13.09 -1.19
N GLY A 4 25.25 12.25 -2.23
CA GLY A 4 25.96 10.97 -2.28
C GLY A 4 27.49 11.16 -2.34
N ILE A 5 27.98 12.18 -3.05
CA ILE A 5 29.40 12.49 -3.15
C ILE A 5 29.94 12.97 -1.79
N ARG A 6 29.19 13.81 -1.08
CA ARG A 6 29.55 14.28 0.27
C ARG A 6 29.61 13.17 1.32
N LEU A 7 28.86 12.09 1.10
CA LEU A 7 28.79 10.94 2.01
C LEU A 7 29.85 9.88 1.69
N MET A 8 30.41 9.86 0.48
CA MET A 8 31.35 8.81 0.07
C MET A 8 32.71 8.98 0.76
N PRO A 9 33.36 7.89 1.22
CA PRO A 9 34.76 7.94 1.64
C PRO A 9 35.69 8.19 0.44
N ASN A 10 36.88 8.73 0.69
CA ASN A 10 37.84 9.05 -0.35
C ASN A 10 38.52 7.79 -0.90
N TRP A 11 37.83 7.08 -1.81
CA TRP A 11 38.34 5.88 -2.46
C TRP A 11 38.79 6.20 -3.88
N GLU A 12 40.09 5.99 -4.12
CA GLU A 12 40.71 6.17 -5.43
C GLU A 12 41.58 4.95 -5.76
N SER A 13 41.79 4.69 -7.04
CA SER A 13 42.67 3.63 -7.51
C SER A 13 43.50 4.11 -8.69
N HIS A 14 44.79 3.78 -8.71
CA HIS A 14 45.67 4.09 -9.84
C HIS A 14 45.88 2.83 -10.67
N ILE A 15 45.34 2.82 -11.89
CA ILE A 15 45.41 1.67 -12.79
C ILE A 15 45.90 2.15 -14.15
N GLY A 16 47.02 1.59 -14.62
CA GLY A 16 47.51 1.78 -15.98
C GLY A 16 47.92 3.21 -16.36
N GLY A 17 48.37 4.02 -15.40
CA GLY A 17 48.75 5.43 -15.62
C GLY A 17 47.60 6.43 -15.46
N THR A 18 46.37 5.96 -15.20
CA THR A 18 45.19 6.80 -14.99
C THR A 18 44.68 6.68 -13.55
N THR A 19 44.17 7.78 -13.00
CA THR A 19 43.53 7.82 -11.67
C THR A 19 42.03 7.59 -11.80
N TRP A 20 41.52 6.62 -11.05
CA TRP A 20 40.10 6.28 -10.98
C TRP A 20 39.52 6.77 -9.65
N SER A 21 38.66 7.78 -9.73
CA SER A 21 38.01 8.43 -8.58
C SER A 21 36.65 7.77 -8.27
N TRP A 22 36.68 6.68 -7.50
CA TRP A 22 35.48 5.93 -7.10
C TRP A 22 34.56 6.73 -6.17
N ASN A 23 35.14 7.61 -5.36
CA ASN A 23 34.47 8.62 -4.56
C ASN A 23 33.45 9.47 -5.35
N VAL A 24 33.69 9.72 -6.64
CA VAL A 24 32.77 10.44 -7.53
C VAL A 24 31.93 9.47 -8.37
N ALA A 25 32.56 8.43 -8.93
CA ALA A 25 31.90 7.53 -9.87
C ALA A 25 30.76 6.72 -9.21
N ILE A 26 30.95 6.21 -8.00
CA ILE A 26 29.93 5.39 -7.31
C ILE A 26 28.68 6.22 -6.97
N PRO A 27 28.76 7.36 -6.26
CA PRO A 27 27.57 8.15 -5.95
C PRO A 27 27.06 8.98 -7.14
N GLY A 28 27.92 9.35 -8.08
CA GLY A 28 27.53 10.12 -9.26
C GLY A 28 26.82 9.25 -10.31
N LEU A 29 27.50 8.21 -10.79
CA LEU A 29 27.01 7.34 -11.85
C LEU A 29 26.31 6.09 -11.29
N GLY A 30 26.92 5.44 -10.29
CA GLY A 30 26.39 4.19 -9.72
C GLY A 30 25.04 4.38 -9.03
N LEU A 31 24.92 5.33 -8.11
CA LEU A 31 23.70 5.60 -7.36
C LEU A 31 22.57 6.13 -8.26
N MET A 32 22.87 7.03 -9.20
CA MET A 32 21.87 7.52 -10.16
C MET A 32 21.46 6.42 -11.13
N GLY A 33 22.41 5.65 -11.65
CA GLY A 33 22.15 4.50 -12.51
C GLY A 33 21.30 3.44 -11.80
N LEU A 34 21.60 3.16 -10.53
CA LEU A 34 20.81 2.24 -9.70
C LEU A 34 19.40 2.80 -9.46
N PHE A 35 19.26 4.09 -9.14
CA PHE A 35 17.97 4.71 -8.89
C PHE A 35 17.07 4.67 -10.13
N PHE A 36 17.50 5.25 -11.26
CA PHE A 36 16.73 5.25 -12.49
C PHE A 36 16.57 3.85 -13.09
N GLY A 37 17.61 3.02 -13.00
CA GLY A 37 17.54 1.62 -13.44
C GLY A 37 16.53 0.82 -12.64
N SER A 38 16.47 1.01 -11.32
CA SER A 38 15.49 0.35 -10.46
C SER A 38 14.06 0.78 -10.80
N LEU A 39 13.82 2.07 -11.05
CA LEU A 39 12.50 2.58 -11.46
C LEU A 39 12.06 1.99 -12.82
N ALA A 40 12.97 1.94 -13.79
CA ALA A 40 12.67 1.39 -15.10
C ALA A 40 12.40 -0.12 -15.06
N ILE A 41 13.13 -0.86 -14.22
CA ILE A 41 13.02 -2.32 -14.10
C ILE A 41 11.88 -2.75 -13.16
N TYR A 42 11.48 -1.89 -12.22
CA TYR A 42 10.45 -2.17 -11.22
C TYR A 42 9.16 -2.80 -11.77
N PRO A 43 8.48 -2.27 -12.81
CA PRO A 43 7.25 -2.87 -13.33
C PRO A 43 7.45 -4.31 -13.82
N PHE A 44 8.61 -4.62 -14.39
CA PHE A 44 8.94 -5.97 -14.87
C PHE A 44 9.22 -6.93 -13.71
N ILE A 45 9.87 -6.45 -12.65
CA ILE A 45 10.07 -7.24 -11.42
C ILE A 45 8.73 -7.54 -10.77
N GLU A 46 7.87 -6.53 -10.62
CA GLU A 46 6.54 -6.71 -10.02
C GLU A 46 5.71 -7.70 -10.86
N GLN A 47 5.65 -7.54 -12.18
CA GLN A 47 4.97 -8.49 -13.06
C GLN A 47 5.52 -9.92 -12.94
N TRP A 48 6.84 -10.07 -12.79
CA TRP A 48 7.46 -11.39 -12.60
C TRP A 48 7.10 -12.03 -11.26
N VAL A 49 7.06 -11.26 -10.17
CA VAL A 49 6.73 -11.76 -8.82
C VAL A 49 5.23 -12.06 -8.67
N THR A 50 4.40 -11.15 -9.17
CA THR A 50 2.94 -11.14 -9.01
C THR A 50 2.25 -12.01 -10.06
N LYS A 51 2.89 -12.24 -11.21
CA LYS A 51 2.28 -12.84 -12.43
C LYS A 51 1.04 -12.12 -12.94
N ASP A 52 0.81 -10.89 -12.51
CA ASP A 52 -0.33 -10.14 -13.01
C ASP A 52 -0.05 -9.60 -14.41
N LYS A 53 -0.83 -10.09 -15.38
CA LYS A 53 -0.80 -9.67 -16.78
C LYS A 53 -2.16 -9.16 -17.26
N SER A 54 -3.12 -8.93 -16.35
CA SER A 54 -4.40 -8.36 -16.76
C SER A 54 -4.26 -6.89 -17.12
N GLU A 55 -5.20 -6.40 -17.91
CA GLU A 55 -5.35 -4.98 -18.17
C GLU A 55 -5.91 -4.28 -16.92
N HIS A 56 -5.26 -3.19 -16.51
CA HIS A 56 -5.64 -2.40 -15.34
C HIS A 56 -6.08 -1.01 -15.79
N HIS A 57 -7.40 -0.75 -15.72
CA HIS A 57 -8.01 0.53 -16.09
C HIS A 57 -8.38 1.40 -14.89
N ILE A 58 -8.27 0.85 -13.67
CA ILE A 58 -8.58 1.54 -12.42
C ILE A 58 -7.30 1.59 -11.59
N ALA A 59 -7.03 2.77 -11.00
CA ALA A 59 -5.89 2.92 -10.11
C ALA A 59 -6.11 2.15 -8.81
N ASP A 60 -5.09 1.38 -8.42
CA ASP A 60 -5.09 0.72 -7.13
C ASP A 60 -4.88 1.73 -6.00
N ARG A 61 -5.63 1.54 -4.92
CA ARG A 61 -5.41 2.28 -3.68
C ARG A 61 -4.07 1.86 -3.07
N PRO A 62 -3.23 2.80 -2.58
CA PRO A 62 -1.94 2.46 -1.99
C PRO A 62 -2.04 1.43 -0.85
N ARG A 63 -3.08 1.54 -0.01
CA ARG A 63 -3.32 0.57 1.08
C ARG A 63 -3.58 -0.86 0.60
N ASN A 64 -4.05 -1.06 -0.64
CA ASN A 64 -4.36 -2.37 -1.21
C ASN A 64 -3.13 -3.05 -1.85
N ALA A 65 -2.00 -2.37 -1.93
CA ALA A 65 -0.73 -2.95 -2.38
C ALA A 65 0.41 -2.63 -1.40
N PRO A 66 0.38 -3.18 -0.16
CA PRO A 66 1.27 -2.79 0.93
C PRO A 66 2.76 -2.82 0.56
N THR A 67 3.19 -3.89 -0.13
CA THR A 67 4.60 -4.08 -0.49
C THR A 67 5.05 -3.07 -1.57
N ARG A 68 4.24 -2.83 -2.61
CA ARG A 68 4.50 -1.80 -3.63
C ARG A 68 4.59 -0.41 -3.01
N THR A 69 3.63 -0.07 -2.17
CA THR A 69 3.60 1.24 -1.49
C THR A 69 4.80 1.40 -0.55
N ALA A 70 5.17 0.35 0.19
CA ALA A 70 6.34 0.39 1.06
C ALA A 70 7.65 0.58 0.27
N PHE A 71 7.81 -0.06 -0.89
CA PHE A 71 8.97 0.19 -1.77
C PHE A 71 9.01 1.63 -2.29
N GLY A 72 7.85 2.17 -2.70
CA GLY A 72 7.73 3.57 -3.12
C GLY A 72 8.15 4.54 -2.02
N VAL A 73 7.62 4.36 -0.80
CA VAL A 73 7.98 5.21 0.35
C VAL A 73 9.46 5.06 0.72
N ALA A 74 10.01 3.83 0.72
CA ALA A 74 11.43 3.62 0.96
C ALA A 74 12.32 4.35 -0.05
N ALA A 75 11.95 4.33 -1.34
CA ALA A 75 12.67 5.05 -2.38
C ALA A 75 12.58 6.57 -2.17
N MET A 76 11.41 7.10 -1.81
CA MET A 76 11.22 8.52 -1.47
C MET A 76 12.04 8.92 -0.24
N THR A 77 12.07 8.09 0.80
CA THR A 77 12.89 8.31 2.00
C THR A 77 14.38 8.33 1.64
N CYS A 78 14.85 7.36 0.83
CA CYS A 78 16.23 7.32 0.37
C CYS A 78 16.60 8.61 -0.39
N TYR A 79 15.74 9.02 -1.32
CA TYR A 79 15.89 10.28 -2.05
C TYR A 79 15.94 11.49 -1.12
N GLY A 80 15.02 11.59 -0.16
CA GLY A 80 15.00 12.66 0.83
C GLY A 80 16.27 12.71 1.69
N MET A 81 16.78 11.56 2.11
CA MET A 81 18.04 11.46 2.88
C MET A 81 19.24 11.92 2.06
N LEU A 82 19.32 11.54 0.77
CA LEU A 82 20.36 11.99 -0.14
C LEU A 82 20.25 13.49 -0.45
N TRP A 83 19.03 14.02 -0.54
CA TRP A 83 18.78 15.44 -0.74
C TRP A 83 19.21 16.26 0.48
N ILE A 84 18.85 15.83 1.69
CA ILE A 84 19.33 16.40 2.95
C ILE A 84 20.86 16.34 3.02
N GLY A 85 21.46 15.23 2.57
CA GLY A 85 22.91 15.09 2.50
C GLY A 85 23.60 16.08 1.57
N GLY A 86 22.89 16.59 0.55
CA GLY A 86 23.45 17.65 -0.28
C GLY A 86 23.45 19.03 0.38
N GLY A 87 22.52 19.26 1.32
CA GLY A 87 22.46 20.46 2.16
C GLY A 87 23.01 20.25 3.57
N ASN A 88 23.97 19.32 3.77
CA ASN A 88 24.43 18.94 5.11
C ASN A 88 25.06 20.12 5.90
N ASP A 89 25.61 21.12 5.23
CA ASP A 89 26.14 22.36 5.79
C ASP A 89 25.04 23.29 6.31
N ILE A 90 23.92 23.39 5.60
CA ILE A 90 22.72 24.11 6.05
C ILE A 90 22.14 23.44 7.30
N VAL A 91 22.09 22.11 7.31
CA VAL A 91 21.67 21.34 8.49
C VAL A 91 22.62 21.60 9.66
N ALA A 92 23.93 21.54 9.43
CA ALA A 92 24.93 21.77 10.48
C ALA A 92 24.80 23.17 11.11
N THR A 93 24.63 24.20 10.29
CA THR A 93 24.52 25.59 10.73
C THR A 93 23.19 25.87 11.45
N GLN A 94 22.06 25.39 10.93
CA GLN A 94 20.74 25.64 11.51
C GLN A 94 20.54 24.91 12.84
N PHE A 95 20.99 23.66 12.94
CA PHE A 95 20.86 22.85 14.15
C PHE A 95 22.06 22.98 15.09
N ARG A 96 23.04 23.84 14.75
CA ARG A 96 24.26 24.10 15.54
C ARG A 96 25.01 22.83 15.95
N VAL A 97 25.06 21.85 15.03
CA VAL A 97 25.76 20.57 15.20
C VAL A 97 26.96 20.50 14.28
N SER A 98 27.96 19.72 14.67
CA SER A 98 29.16 19.57 13.85
C SER A 98 28.86 18.93 12.50
N LEU A 99 29.49 19.42 11.43
CA LEU A 99 29.33 18.89 10.07
C LEU A 99 29.69 17.40 10.01
N ASN A 100 30.78 17.01 10.69
CA ASN A 100 31.20 15.61 10.76
C ASN A 100 30.11 14.72 11.38
N ALA A 101 29.45 15.15 12.46
CA ALA A 101 28.36 14.38 13.07
C ALA A 101 27.19 14.20 12.08
N VAL A 102 26.82 15.25 11.35
CA VAL A 102 25.77 15.17 10.32
C VAL A 102 26.17 14.18 9.22
N THR A 103 27.40 14.23 8.72
CA THR A 103 27.88 13.31 7.68
C THR A 103 27.89 11.85 8.16
N TYR A 104 28.40 11.57 9.37
CA TYR A 104 28.39 10.20 9.90
C TYR A 104 26.97 9.66 10.12
N PHE A 105 26.07 10.50 10.63
CA PHE A 105 24.66 10.13 10.78
C PHE A 105 24.03 9.78 9.43
N LEU A 106 24.17 10.66 8.43
CA LEU A 106 23.59 10.46 7.11
C LEU A 106 24.17 9.24 6.38
N ARG A 107 25.46 8.91 6.58
CA ARG A 107 26.08 7.70 6.02
C ARG A 107 25.36 6.43 6.44
N VAL A 108 24.88 6.38 7.68
CA VAL A 108 24.10 5.24 8.19
C VAL A 108 22.63 5.39 7.80
N ALA A 109 22.07 6.58 7.96
CA ALA A 109 20.65 6.82 7.82
C ALA A 109 20.16 6.67 6.36
N VAL A 110 20.99 6.93 5.35
CA VAL A 110 20.65 6.66 3.93
C VAL A 110 20.31 5.19 3.67
N PHE A 111 20.88 4.25 4.45
CA PHE A 111 20.56 2.82 4.32
C PHE A 111 19.50 2.37 5.31
N VAL A 112 19.57 2.85 6.56
CA VAL A 112 18.66 2.40 7.63
C VAL A 112 17.27 3.02 7.49
N ALA A 113 17.17 4.31 7.18
CA ALA A 113 15.88 5.00 7.14
C ALA A 113 14.92 4.43 6.06
N PRO A 114 15.36 4.11 4.82
CA PRO A 114 14.50 3.45 3.85
C PRO A 114 13.98 2.09 4.29
N VAL A 115 14.82 1.29 4.97
CA VAL A 115 14.41 -0.03 5.50
C VAL A 115 13.36 0.12 6.58
N LEU A 116 13.56 1.07 7.51
CA LEU A 116 12.56 1.37 8.54
C LEU A 116 11.26 1.91 7.92
N ALA A 117 11.36 2.83 6.96
CA ALA A 117 10.20 3.36 6.25
C ALA A 117 9.40 2.25 5.55
N PHE A 118 10.09 1.32 4.88
CA PHE A 118 9.45 0.14 4.28
C PHE A 118 8.64 -0.66 5.31
N LEU A 119 9.26 -1.03 6.43
CA LEU A 119 8.62 -1.84 7.46
C LEU A 119 7.41 -1.13 8.07
N ILE A 120 7.56 0.15 8.41
CA ILE A 120 6.51 0.97 9.01
C ILE A 120 5.35 1.14 8.02
N THR A 121 5.62 1.56 6.79
CA THR A 121 4.59 1.76 5.76
C THR A 121 3.83 0.47 5.49
N LYS A 122 4.52 -0.67 5.35
CA LYS A 122 3.86 -1.95 5.14
C LYS A 122 2.88 -2.26 6.28
N ARG A 123 3.30 -2.08 7.53
CA ARG A 123 2.47 -2.31 8.72
C ARG A 123 1.26 -1.36 8.77
N ILE A 124 1.45 -0.09 8.42
CA ILE A 124 0.35 0.88 8.35
C ILE A 124 -0.67 0.46 7.29
N CYS A 125 -0.22 0.08 6.08
CA CYS A 125 -1.13 -0.37 5.02
C CYS A 125 -1.96 -1.59 5.46
N ILE A 126 -1.34 -2.58 6.11
CA ILE A 126 -2.05 -3.77 6.62
C ILE A 126 -3.01 -3.38 7.74
N GLY A 127 -2.62 -2.48 8.65
CA GLY A 127 -3.52 -1.96 9.69
C GLY A 127 -4.75 -1.29 9.11
N LEU A 128 -4.58 -0.47 8.06
CA LEU A 128 -5.68 0.15 7.33
C LEU A 128 -6.58 -0.88 6.64
N GLN A 129 -6.01 -1.94 6.06
CA GLN A 129 -6.82 -3.03 5.50
C GLN A 129 -7.65 -3.76 6.55
N ARG A 130 -7.12 -3.96 7.76
CA ARG A 130 -7.87 -4.58 8.87
C ARG A 130 -9.03 -3.70 9.30
N ALA A 131 -8.82 -2.39 9.42
CA ALA A 131 -9.89 -1.45 9.71
C ALA A 131 -10.96 -1.46 8.59
N ASP A 132 -10.54 -1.52 7.33
CA ASP A 132 -11.47 -1.64 6.20
C ASP A 132 -12.28 -2.96 6.24
N GLN A 133 -11.71 -4.06 6.74
CA GLN A 133 -12.42 -5.33 6.93
C GLN A 133 -13.39 -5.33 8.11
N GLU A 134 -12.96 -4.76 9.24
CA GLU A 134 -13.80 -4.58 10.42
C GLU A 134 -15.06 -3.80 10.04
N ARG A 135 -14.88 -2.73 9.26
CA ARG A 135 -15.97 -1.89 8.77
C ARG A 135 -16.91 -2.61 7.79
N LEU A 136 -16.39 -3.57 7.01
CA LEU A 136 -17.19 -4.41 6.13
C LEU A 136 -18.01 -5.45 6.89
N LEU A 137 -17.47 -6.00 7.98
CA LEU A 137 -18.08 -7.09 8.76
C LEU A 137 -19.00 -6.59 9.87
N HIS A 138 -18.69 -5.45 10.49
CA HIS A 138 -19.42 -4.96 11.65
C HIS A 138 -20.17 -3.66 11.38
N GLY A 139 -19.92 -3.00 10.25
CA GLY A 139 -20.51 -1.71 9.91
C GLY A 139 -19.64 -0.52 10.32
N ALA A 140 -20.17 0.69 10.15
CA ALA A 140 -19.52 1.93 10.52
C ALA A 140 -19.73 2.26 12.00
N GLU A 141 -18.64 2.60 12.68
CA GLU A 141 -18.63 3.19 14.03
C GLU A 141 -19.53 4.45 14.06
N THR A 142 -20.43 4.52 15.05
CA THR A 142 -21.34 5.68 15.25
C THR A 142 -20.90 6.55 16.41
N GLY A 143 -20.02 6.06 17.29
CA GLY A 143 -19.64 6.71 18.54
C GLY A 143 -20.73 6.66 19.63
N ILE A 144 -21.83 5.95 19.41
CA ILE A 144 -22.91 5.78 20.40
C ILE A 144 -22.64 4.50 21.19
N ILE A 145 -22.33 4.66 22.48
CA ILE A 145 -22.10 3.54 23.39
C ILE A 145 -23.39 3.21 24.13
N GLU A 146 -23.82 1.96 24.04
CA GLU A 146 -25.01 1.44 24.71
C GLU A 146 -24.62 0.54 25.86
N ARG A 147 -25.42 0.61 26.93
CA ARG A 147 -25.22 -0.18 28.13
C ARG A 147 -26.35 -1.18 28.27
N ASP A 148 -26.01 -2.45 28.24
CA ASP A 148 -26.93 -3.56 28.46
C ASP A 148 -27.41 -3.58 29.93
N PRO A 149 -28.65 -4.00 30.22
CA PRO A 149 -29.13 -4.24 31.58
C PRO A 149 -28.21 -5.14 32.45
N SER A 150 -27.45 -6.05 31.83
CA SER A 150 -26.43 -6.89 32.46
C SER A 150 -25.14 -6.14 32.83
N GLY A 151 -24.96 -4.91 32.35
CA GLY A 151 -23.80 -4.06 32.58
C GLY A 151 -22.73 -4.10 31.48
N SER A 152 -22.95 -4.84 30.39
CA SER A 152 -22.08 -4.81 29.21
C SER A 152 -22.13 -3.46 28.48
N TYR A 153 -21.06 -3.11 27.77
CA TYR A 153 -20.99 -1.94 26.90
C TYR A 153 -20.72 -2.39 25.47
N SER A 154 -21.54 -1.93 24.53
CA SER A 154 -21.35 -2.16 23.09
C SER A 154 -21.44 -0.83 22.34
N GLU A 155 -20.72 -0.73 21.22
CA GLU A 155 -20.90 0.39 20.30
C GLU A 155 -21.96 0.02 19.27
N ARG A 156 -22.92 0.93 19.03
CA ARG A 156 -23.87 0.76 17.93
C ARG A 156 -23.12 0.97 16.61
N HIS A 157 -23.14 -0.01 15.72
CA HIS A 157 -22.64 0.15 14.36
C HIS A 157 -23.78 0.42 13.38
N ALA A 158 -23.56 1.34 12.45
CA ALA A 158 -24.49 1.61 11.35
C ALA A 158 -24.10 0.77 10.12
N PRO A 159 -25.07 0.23 9.36
CA PRO A 159 -24.77 -0.48 8.13
C PRO A 159 -24.10 0.46 7.12
N ILE A 160 -23.06 -0.02 6.44
CA ILE A 160 -22.38 0.73 5.38
C ILE A 160 -23.18 0.70 4.09
N SER A 161 -23.05 1.76 3.28
CA SER A 161 -23.70 1.80 1.97
C SER A 161 -23.12 0.77 0.99
N VAL A 162 -23.93 0.31 0.03
CA VAL A 162 -23.48 -0.61 -1.03
C VAL A 162 -22.31 -0.02 -1.83
N GLY A 163 -22.33 1.28 -2.09
CA GLY A 163 -21.24 1.97 -2.80
C GLY A 163 -19.93 1.98 -2.01
N GLU A 164 -20.01 2.17 -0.70
CA GLU A 164 -18.85 2.09 0.19
C GLU A 164 -18.30 0.65 0.28
N ALA A 165 -19.17 -0.33 0.47
CA ALA A 165 -18.79 -1.74 0.47
C ALA A 165 -18.11 -2.17 -0.85
N TYR A 166 -18.66 -1.75 -2.00
CA TYR A 166 -18.04 -1.97 -3.31
C TYR A 166 -16.65 -1.32 -3.37
N THR A 167 -16.56 -0.08 -2.91
CA THR A 167 -15.33 0.70 -2.94
C THR A 167 -14.20 0.06 -2.12
N LEU A 168 -14.53 -0.57 -1.00
CA LEU A 168 -13.60 -1.34 -0.17
C LEU A 168 -13.26 -2.71 -0.77
N THR A 169 -14.16 -3.33 -1.53
CA THR A 169 -13.99 -4.70 -2.04
C THR A 169 -13.56 -4.81 -3.50
N GLN A 170 -13.65 -3.75 -4.30
CA GLN A 170 -13.46 -3.74 -5.77
C GLN A 170 -12.06 -4.13 -6.26
N TYR A 171 -11.02 -4.02 -5.42
CA TYR A 171 -9.63 -4.26 -5.86
C TYR A 171 -9.43 -5.72 -6.28
N LYS A 172 -8.37 -6.08 -6.99
CA LYS A 172 -8.11 -7.50 -7.29
C LYS A 172 -7.30 -8.12 -6.15
N GLN A 173 -7.76 -9.24 -5.60
CA GLN A 173 -6.91 -10.04 -4.72
C GLN A 173 -6.27 -11.15 -5.54
N LEU A 174 -4.95 -11.14 -5.59
CA LEU A 174 -4.20 -12.17 -6.32
C LEU A 174 -4.22 -13.45 -5.49
N PRO A 175 -4.56 -14.60 -6.11
CA PRO A 175 -4.58 -15.85 -5.38
C PRO A 175 -3.16 -16.20 -4.90
N PRO A 176 -3.01 -16.84 -3.74
CA PRO A 176 -1.73 -17.39 -3.33
C PRO A 176 -1.24 -18.33 -4.44
N LEU A 177 -0.02 -18.10 -4.95
CA LEU A 177 0.54 -18.95 -5.99
C LEU A 177 0.64 -20.38 -5.45
N LEU A 178 -0.23 -21.27 -5.95
CA LEU A 178 -0.17 -22.70 -5.65
C LEU A 178 1.22 -23.24 -6.01
N PRO A 179 1.76 -24.21 -5.24
CA PRO A 179 3.01 -24.84 -5.59
C PRO A 179 2.90 -25.41 -7.01
N ALA A 180 3.91 -25.16 -7.84
CA ALA A 180 4.02 -25.83 -9.13
C ALA A 180 3.99 -27.34 -8.86
N GLN A 181 3.08 -28.07 -9.51
CA GLN A 181 3.09 -29.53 -9.43
C GLN A 181 4.48 -30.02 -9.85
N ASP A 182 5.04 -30.96 -9.07
CA ASP A 182 6.34 -31.58 -9.33
C ASP A 182 6.24 -32.46 -10.59
N GLY A 183 6.17 -31.81 -11.75
CA GLY A 183 6.10 -32.42 -13.07
C GLY A 183 7.18 -31.82 -13.96
N ASP A 184 8.27 -32.56 -14.13
CA ASP A 184 9.25 -32.47 -15.22
C ASP A 184 9.78 -31.07 -15.62
N VAL A 185 9.96 -30.18 -14.65
CA VAL A 185 10.57 -28.86 -14.89
C VAL A 185 12.09 -29.00 -14.97
N PRO A 186 12.76 -28.56 -16.06
CA PRO A 186 14.21 -28.61 -16.16
C PRO A 186 14.91 -27.93 -14.97
N ALA A 187 16.01 -28.49 -14.47
CA ALA A 187 16.68 -28.03 -13.24
C ALA A 187 16.97 -26.52 -13.20
N LYS A 188 17.31 -25.90 -14.35
CA LYS A 188 17.54 -24.46 -14.46
C LYS A 188 16.24 -23.64 -14.28
N ARG A 189 15.12 -24.10 -14.85
CA ARG A 189 13.80 -23.49 -14.62
C ARG A 189 13.36 -23.68 -13.18
N MET A 190 13.64 -24.84 -12.58
CA MET A 190 13.34 -25.10 -11.17
C MET A 190 14.00 -24.09 -10.22
N ARG A 191 15.25 -23.68 -10.47
CA ARG A 191 15.94 -22.66 -9.65
C ARG A 191 15.28 -21.28 -9.74
N ILE A 192 14.92 -20.85 -10.95
CA ILE A 192 14.24 -19.55 -11.16
C ILE A 192 12.86 -19.58 -10.51
N GLU A 193 12.15 -20.70 -10.63
CA GLU A 193 10.86 -20.95 -9.96
C GLU A 193 10.99 -20.91 -8.44
N GLN A 194 12.05 -21.48 -7.86
CA GLN A 194 12.34 -21.39 -6.42
C GLN A 194 12.61 -19.94 -5.96
N LEU A 195 13.38 -19.17 -6.73
CA LEU A 195 13.63 -17.75 -6.43
C LEU A 195 12.34 -16.95 -6.52
N ARG A 196 11.54 -17.15 -7.57
CA ARG A 196 10.22 -16.51 -7.71
C ARG A 196 9.32 -16.86 -6.53
N ARG A 197 9.25 -18.13 -6.12
CA ARG A 197 8.47 -18.56 -4.95
C ARG A 197 8.86 -17.81 -3.68
N LYS A 198 10.16 -17.65 -3.41
CA LYS A 198 10.64 -16.87 -2.26
C LYS A 198 10.23 -15.41 -2.38
N ALA A 199 10.35 -14.82 -3.56
CA ALA A 199 9.96 -13.43 -3.83
C ALA A 199 8.45 -13.21 -3.68
N THR A 200 7.62 -14.07 -4.29
CA THR A 200 6.16 -14.04 -4.13
C THR A 200 5.78 -14.22 -2.66
N ARG A 201 6.35 -15.22 -1.97
CA ARG A 201 6.08 -15.42 -0.55
C ARG A 201 6.39 -14.14 0.24
N PHE A 202 7.55 -13.52 0.02
CA PHE A 202 7.89 -12.26 0.67
C PHE A 202 6.90 -11.14 0.35
N TYR A 203 6.47 -11.03 -0.92
CA TYR A 203 5.56 -9.99 -1.39
C TYR A 203 4.16 -10.09 -0.75
N PHE A 204 3.66 -11.32 -0.54
CA PHE A 204 2.32 -11.60 -0.03
C PHE A 204 2.27 -12.20 1.39
N ILE A 205 3.39 -12.24 2.12
CA ILE A 205 3.45 -12.91 3.45
C ILE A 205 2.45 -12.35 4.46
N ASP A 206 2.14 -11.07 4.35
CA ASP A 206 1.23 -10.35 5.24
C ASP A 206 -0.07 -9.93 4.52
N ASP A 207 -0.39 -10.55 3.38
CA ASP A 207 -1.59 -10.18 2.62
C ASP A 207 -2.87 -10.62 3.35
N LEU A 208 -3.81 -9.70 3.49
CA LEU A 208 -5.05 -9.94 4.23
C LEU A 208 -6.13 -10.44 3.27
N ARG A 209 -6.66 -11.64 3.51
CA ARG A 209 -7.75 -12.21 2.69
C ARG A 209 -9.00 -11.34 2.83
N LYS A 210 -9.60 -10.92 1.73
CA LYS A 210 -10.90 -10.25 1.73
C LYS A 210 -12.00 -11.10 2.39
N PRO A 211 -12.98 -10.47 3.05
CA PRO A 211 -14.20 -11.15 3.46
C PRO A 211 -14.88 -11.83 2.27
N THR A 212 -15.26 -13.08 2.45
CA THR A 212 -16.06 -13.84 1.48
C THR A 212 -17.50 -13.35 1.51
N ARG A 213 -18.26 -13.65 0.44
CA ARG A 213 -19.70 -13.32 0.40
C ARG A 213 -20.47 -13.94 1.56
N ALA A 214 -20.16 -15.18 1.91
CA ALA A 214 -20.76 -15.87 3.05
C ALA A 214 -20.49 -15.15 4.38
N GLU A 215 -19.24 -14.69 4.60
CA GLU A 215 -18.89 -13.91 5.81
C GLU A 215 -19.61 -12.55 5.85
N LEU A 216 -19.81 -11.90 4.70
CA LEU A 216 -20.57 -10.65 4.61
C LEU A 216 -22.08 -10.86 4.83
N GLU A 217 -22.63 -11.97 4.33
CA GLU A 217 -24.03 -12.35 4.56
C GLU A 217 -24.28 -12.71 6.03
N GLU A 218 -23.38 -13.48 6.64
CA GLU A 218 -23.42 -13.79 8.07
C GLU A 218 -23.35 -12.52 8.93
N ALA A 219 -22.42 -11.62 8.63
CA ALA A 219 -22.33 -10.30 9.26
C ALA A 219 -23.64 -9.51 9.14
N ALA A 220 -24.28 -9.51 7.97
CA ALA A 220 -25.55 -8.84 7.76
C ALA A 220 -26.69 -9.47 8.58
N HIS A 221 -26.68 -10.80 8.79
CA HIS A 221 -27.67 -11.49 9.61
C HIS A 221 -27.50 -11.23 11.11
N HIS A 222 -26.27 -11.20 11.63
CA HIS A 222 -26.02 -10.88 13.05
C HIS A 222 -26.34 -9.43 13.41
N GLY A 223 -26.21 -8.48 12.47
CA GLY A 223 -26.60 -7.08 12.70
C GLY A 223 -28.12 -6.85 12.78
N HIS A 224 -28.95 -7.83 12.39
CA HIS A 224 -30.41 -7.74 12.45
C HIS A 224 -31.02 -8.26 13.76
N ASP A 225 -30.29 -9.05 14.55
CA ASP A 225 -30.77 -9.57 15.84
C ASP A 225 -30.60 -8.56 17.00
N ASP A 226 -29.74 -7.55 16.85
CA ASP A 226 -29.62 -6.41 17.76
C ASP A 226 -30.75 -5.37 17.50
N GLY A 227 -31.99 -5.83 17.69
CA GLY A 227 -33.23 -5.11 17.43
C GLY A 227 -33.49 -3.90 18.33
N HIS A 228 -32.79 -2.80 18.07
CA HIS A 228 -33.23 -1.46 18.47
C HIS A 228 -33.57 -0.65 17.23
N GLU A 229 -34.81 -0.85 16.81
CA GLU A 229 -35.54 -0.13 15.78
C GLU A 229 -35.43 1.39 15.99
N LEU A 230 -34.94 2.09 14.97
CA LEU A 230 -34.98 3.55 14.92
C LEU A 230 -36.45 3.98 14.82
N THR A 231 -37.06 4.36 15.93
CA THR A 231 -38.26 5.18 15.88
C THR A 231 -37.82 6.60 15.53
N ASP A 232 -37.88 6.93 14.23
CA ASP A 232 -37.78 8.31 13.73
C ASP A 232 -38.92 9.14 14.34
N GLY A 233 -38.60 9.80 15.46
CA GLY A 233 -39.46 10.79 16.10
C GLY A 233 -38.89 12.18 15.88
N HIS A 234 -39.07 12.74 14.68
CA HIS A 234 -39.00 14.19 14.51
C HIS A 234 -39.86 14.70 13.35
N ASP A 235 -41.12 14.99 13.69
CA ASP A 235 -41.93 15.96 12.98
C ASP A 235 -41.33 17.37 13.17
N GLY A 236 -40.78 17.93 12.09
CA GLY A 236 -40.16 19.24 12.08
C GLY A 236 -40.29 19.93 10.72
N ASN A 237 -41.49 20.40 10.42
CA ASN A 237 -41.84 21.25 9.28
C ASN A 237 -40.88 22.47 9.13
N GLY A 238 -40.30 22.66 7.94
CA GLY A 238 -39.50 23.83 7.58
C GLY A 238 -39.24 23.95 6.07
N HIS A 239 -39.84 24.96 5.44
CA HIS A 239 -39.94 25.28 4.01
C HIS A 239 -38.67 25.47 3.16
N GLY A 240 -38.86 25.26 1.83
CA GLY A 240 -38.16 25.91 0.69
C GLY A 240 -37.38 24.91 -0.16
N GLY A 241 -37.63 24.62 -1.44
CA GLY A 241 -38.16 25.39 -2.57
C GLY A 241 -37.20 25.18 -3.76
N ASN A 242 -37.74 24.78 -4.93
CA ASN A 242 -37.12 24.46 -6.24
C ASN A 242 -36.51 23.04 -6.33
N GLY A 243 -36.82 22.18 -7.31
CA GLY A 243 -37.49 22.35 -8.60
C GLY A 243 -36.69 21.59 -9.68
N HIS A 244 -37.36 20.67 -10.41
CA HIS A 244 -37.05 20.23 -11.77
C HIS A 244 -35.88 19.23 -12.04
N HIS A 245 -36.18 17.94 -12.23
CA HIS A 245 -36.50 17.31 -13.54
C HIS A 245 -36.43 15.77 -13.46
N SER A 246 -37.59 15.13 -13.65
CA SER A 246 -37.75 13.70 -13.95
C SER A 246 -37.63 13.47 -15.47
N ILE A 247 -36.88 12.45 -15.90
CA ILE A 247 -37.03 11.86 -17.23
C ILE A 247 -37.51 10.42 -17.05
N THR A 248 -38.77 10.20 -17.42
CA THR A 248 -39.41 8.89 -17.62
C THR A 248 -39.73 8.76 -19.10
N SER A 249 -39.19 7.72 -19.73
CA SER A 249 -39.75 6.96 -20.86
C SER A 249 -38.78 5.78 -21.08
N GLY A 250 -39.11 4.50 -20.93
CA GLY A 250 -40.34 3.78 -21.20
C GLY A 250 -40.16 3.03 -22.52
N THR A 251 -39.93 1.71 -22.48
CA THR A 251 -40.53 0.69 -23.37
C THR A 251 -39.98 -0.70 -22.99
N GLN A 252 -40.83 -1.50 -22.35
CA GLN A 252 -40.74 -2.97 -22.34
C GLN A 252 -41.10 -3.50 -23.72
N GLN A 253 -40.34 -4.47 -24.24
CA GLN A 253 -40.88 -5.50 -25.13
C GLN A 253 -40.26 -6.86 -24.77
N ASN A 254 -41.12 -7.72 -24.20
CA ASN A 254 -40.97 -9.17 -24.12
C ASN A 254 -41.22 -9.77 -25.50
N VAL A 255 -40.33 -10.64 -26.00
CA VAL A 255 -40.71 -11.76 -26.88
C VAL A 255 -39.79 -12.95 -26.62
N THR A 256 -40.35 -14.02 -26.06
CA THR A 256 -39.88 -15.40 -26.17
C THR A 256 -40.83 -16.14 -27.11
N HIS A 257 -40.33 -16.81 -28.15
CA HIS A 257 -40.71 -18.16 -28.58
C HIS A 257 -39.99 -18.57 -29.89
N GLN A 258 -39.59 -19.85 -29.91
CA GLN A 258 -38.94 -20.67 -30.95
C GLN A 258 -37.41 -20.63 -31.04
#